data_AF-A0A959NRV9-F1
#
_entry.id   AF-A0A959NRV9-F1
#
_cell.length_a   1.000
_cell.length_b   1.000
_cell.length_c   1.000
_cell.angle_alpha   90.00
_cell.angle_beta   90.00
_cell.angle_gamma   90.00
#
_symmetry.space_group_name_H-M   'P 1'
#
loop_
_entity.id
_entity.type
_entity.pdbx_description
1 polymer ?
#
loop_
_entity_poly.entity_id
_entity_poly.type
_entity_poly.pdbx_seq_one_letter_code
_entity_poly.pdbx_strand_id
1 'polypeptide(L)'
;MELIKKERKGNIIFSDYERGEGIKKAISMERGDILLELKTSKLKGRGGAGFPTSTKWMLTAASISDEKYIICNADEGEPGTFKDRVLLIEYPELVFDGMVIGGYTIGAKKGIVYLRGEYEYLLRPLEDYLEQMRKDNLLGTDILGKKGFDFDITIFLGSGAYVCGEETALIESLEGHRGEARNRPPYPVNTGLNGKPTSVNNVETLATIPHIILKGSEWFQNVGTDKSSGTKLFSISGDCEKPGVYELPWGITINELLEISEAKNTKAVQIGGASGFCYPKSQFNRKLCYSDVPTGGSVIIFNESRSMIKVLKNFMEFFVEESCGQCTPCRIGNVKLLEGVKQIERGEHTFGYLNKLKELGKTMQV
;
A
#
# COMPACT_ATOMS: atom_id res chain seq x y z
N MET A 1 3.85 -25.72 5.74
CA MET A 1 4.68 -25.04 6.76
C MET A 1 3.71 -24.23 7.59
N GLU A 2 3.45 -24.61 8.84
CA GLU A 2 2.58 -23.83 9.73
C GLU A 2 3.21 -22.43 9.87
N LEU A 3 2.58 -21.42 9.28
CA LEU A 3 3.06 -20.04 9.37
C LEU A 3 2.73 -19.56 10.78
N ILE A 4 3.68 -19.71 11.71
CA ILE A 4 3.52 -19.28 13.09
C ILE A 4 3.38 -17.75 13.11
N LYS A 5 2.18 -17.27 13.45
CA LYS A 5 1.88 -15.86 13.69
C LYS A 5 2.84 -15.33 14.76
N LYS A 6 3.63 -14.32 14.44
CA LYS A 6 4.51 -13.70 15.43
C LYS A 6 3.66 -12.92 16.41
N GLU A 7 4.08 -12.88 17.67
CA GLU A 7 3.46 -11.97 18.64
C GLU A 7 3.84 -10.53 18.25
N ARG A 8 2.90 -9.83 17.62
CA ARG A 8 3.03 -8.41 17.26
C ARG A 8 2.13 -7.58 18.16
N LYS A 9 2.62 -6.40 18.54
CA LYS A 9 1.87 -5.46 19.37
C LYS A 9 1.54 -4.23 18.56
N GLY A 10 0.32 -3.75 18.71
CA GLY A 10 -0.15 -2.55 18.03
C GLY A 10 -1.56 -2.18 18.44
N ASN A 11 -1.93 -0.92 18.23
CA ASN A 11 -3.16 -0.36 18.78
C ASN A 11 -4.39 -0.69 17.92
N ILE A 12 -4.20 -0.96 16.63
CA ILE A 12 -5.30 -1.11 15.66
C ILE A 12 -5.14 -2.42 14.90
N ILE A 13 -4.15 -2.53 14.01
CA ILE A 13 -4.02 -3.64 13.06
C ILE A 13 -3.60 -4.93 13.76
N PHE A 14 -2.66 -4.84 14.70
CA PHE A 14 -2.21 -5.98 15.49
C PHE A 14 -3.02 -6.17 16.77
N SER A 15 -4.17 -5.48 16.90
CA SER A 15 -5.11 -5.72 18.00
C SER A 15 -5.94 -6.97 17.76
N ASP A 16 -6.53 -7.51 18.84
CA ASP A 16 -7.33 -8.74 18.73
C ASP A 16 -8.52 -8.56 17.77
N TYR A 17 -8.73 -9.61 16.97
CA TYR A 17 -9.78 -9.71 15.98
C TYR A 17 -10.17 -11.17 15.76
N GLU A 18 -11.47 -11.46 15.82
CA GLU A 18 -11.99 -12.76 15.39
C GLU A 18 -12.55 -12.67 13.96
N ARG A 19 -12.17 -13.62 13.11
CA ARG A 19 -12.62 -13.71 11.72
C ARG A 19 -14.14 -13.65 11.63
N GLY A 20 -14.64 -12.81 10.73
CA GLY A 20 -16.07 -12.67 10.43
C GLY A 20 -16.80 -11.68 11.33
N GLU A 21 -16.23 -11.21 12.45
CA GLU A 21 -16.94 -10.26 13.33
C GLU A 21 -17.20 -8.93 12.62
N GLY A 22 -16.23 -8.43 11.86
CA GLY A 22 -16.40 -7.20 11.07
C GLY A 22 -17.49 -7.34 10.01
N ILE A 23 -17.55 -8.50 9.35
CA ILE A 23 -18.61 -8.81 8.38
C ILE A 23 -19.97 -8.86 9.08
N LYS A 24 -20.09 -9.60 10.20
CA LYS A 24 -21.32 -9.70 11.02
C LYS A 24 -21.85 -8.32 11.42
N LYS A 25 -20.95 -7.41 11.81
CA LYS A 25 -21.33 -6.03 12.14
C LYS A 25 -21.75 -5.25 10.89
N ALA A 26 -20.99 -5.33 9.79
CA ALA A 26 -21.30 -4.60 8.57
C ALA A 26 -22.66 -4.97 7.97
N ILE A 27 -23.06 -6.25 8.00
CA ILE A 27 -24.34 -6.69 7.43
C ILE A 27 -25.56 -6.18 8.22
N SER A 28 -25.35 -5.77 9.48
CA SER A 28 -26.36 -5.15 10.34
C SER A 28 -26.53 -3.65 10.10
N MET A 29 -25.65 -3.06 9.28
CA MET A 29 -25.63 -1.64 8.94
C MET A 29 -26.13 -1.42 7.51
N GLU A 30 -26.69 -0.24 7.26
CA GLU A 30 -26.92 0.25 5.91
C GLU A 30 -25.59 0.60 5.24
N ARG A 31 -25.50 0.44 3.92
CA ARG A 31 -24.25 0.74 3.17
C ARG A 31 -23.82 2.20 3.33
N GLY A 32 -24.78 3.11 3.45
CA GLY A 32 -24.54 4.52 3.72
C GLY A 32 -23.90 4.77 5.08
N ASP A 33 -24.30 4.02 6.11
CA ASP A 33 -23.73 4.15 7.45
C ASP A 33 -22.28 3.65 7.49
N ILE A 34 -21.96 2.58 6.75
CA ILE A 34 -20.57 2.12 6.60
C ILE A 34 -19.70 3.21 5.94
N LEU A 35 -20.19 3.84 4.87
CA LEU A 35 -19.47 4.94 4.23
C LEU A 35 -19.30 6.14 5.16
N LEU A 36 -20.32 6.45 5.97
CA LEU A 36 -20.26 7.51 6.96
C LEU A 36 -19.22 7.19 8.04
N GLU A 37 -19.19 5.97 8.56
CA GLU A 37 -18.21 5.51 9.55
C GLU A 37 -16.78 5.66 9.01
N LEU A 38 -16.53 5.21 7.78
CA LEU A 38 -15.23 5.35 7.12
C LEU A 38 -14.87 6.81 6.82
N LYS A 39 -15.86 7.68 6.59
CA LYS A 39 -15.63 9.11 6.39
C LYS A 39 -15.27 9.79 7.70
N THR A 40 -16.01 9.51 8.76
CA THR A 40 -15.79 10.04 10.10
C THR A 40 -14.44 9.59 10.63
N SER A 41 -14.03 8.32 10.39
CA SER A 41 -12.73 7.80 10.82
C SER A 41 -11.54 8.49 10.14
N LYS A 42 -11.77 9.22 9.05
CA LYS A 42 -10.74 9.86 8.22
C LYS A 42 -9.69 8.86 7.72
N LEU A 43 -10.08 7.60 7.52
CA LEU A 43 -9.19 6.60 6.93
C LEU A 43 -8.75 7.06 5.53
N LYS A 44 -7.44 7.04 5.32
CA LYS A 44 -6.78 7.34 4.06
C LYS A 44 -6.05 6.11 3.56
N GLY A 45 -6.01 5.93 2.24
CA GLY A 45 -5.33 4.83 1.58
C GLY A 45 -3.86 4.72 2.00
N ARG A 46 -3.49 3.53 2.45
CA ARG A 46 -2.19 3.21 3.05
C ARG A 46 -1.08 2.86 2.06
N GLY A 47 -1.37 2.87 0.76
CA GLY A 47 -0.39 2.61 -0.31
C GLY A 47 0.52 3.79 -0.67
N GLY A 48 0.39 4.95 -0.02
CA GLY A 48 1.28 6.10 -0.22
C GLY A 48 0.54 7.41 -0.52
N ALA A 49 -0.34 7.42 -1.53
CA ALA A 49 -1.04 8.62 -1.99
C ALA A 49 -2.01 9.25 -0.96
N GLY A 50 -2.44 8.51 0.07
CA GLY A 50 -3.25 9.06 1.16
C GLY A 50 -4.65 9.53 0.75
N PHE A 51 -5.21 9.00 -0.34
CA PHE A 51 -6.55 9.35 -0.80
C PHE A 51 -7.63 8.88 0.20
N PRO A 52 -8.67 9.67 0.52
CA PRO A 52 -9.71 9.26 1.46
C PRO A 52 -10.46 8.00 0.99
N THR A 53 -10.45 6.94 1.81
CA THR A 53 -11.03 5.63 1.44
C THR A 53 -12.54 5.73 1.24
N SER A 54 -13.24 6.45 2.11
CA SER A 54 -14.70 6.66 2.00
C SER A 54 -15.10 7.37 0.72
N THR A 55 -14.32 8.38 0.29
CA THR A 55 -14.56 9.07 -0.99
C THR A 55 -14.38 8.12 -2.17
N LYS A 56 -13.31 7.31 -2.18
CA LYS A 56 -13.08 6.33 -3.26
C LYS A 56 -14.25 5.35 -3.36
N TRP A 57 -14.70 4.83 -2.23
CA TRP A 57 -15.80 3.85 -2.17
C TRP A 57 -17.14 4.49 -2.52
N MET A 58 -17.41 5.72 -2.07
CA MET A 58 -18.61 6.46 -2.43
C MET A 58 -18.70 6.71 -3.94
N LEU A 59 -17.60 7.13 -4.58
CA LEU A 59 -17.56 7.33 -6.03
C LEU A 59 -17.81 6.02 -6.80
N THR A 60 -17.19 4.93 -6.35
CA THR A 60 -17.38 3.61 -6.97
C THR A 60 -18.81 3.09 -6.77
N ALA A 61 -19.38 3.29 -5.59
CA ALA A 61 -20.75 2.90 -5.26
C ALA A 61 -21.78 3.70 -6.07
N ALA A 62 -21.55 5.00 -6.27
CA ALA A 62 -22.43 5.88 -7.03
C ALA A 62 -22.40 5.61 -8.55
N SER A 63 -21.34 4.99 -9.07
CA SER A 63 -21.25 4.67 -10.49
C SER A 63 -22.30 3.63 -10.89
N ILE A 64 -23.09 3.95 -11.92
CA ILE A 64 -24.16 3.09 -12.43
C ILE A 64 -23.53 1.99 -13.28
N SER A 65 -23.58 0.76 -12.79
CA SER A 65 -23.07 -0.42 -13.49
C SER A 65 -23.76 -1.67 -12.92
N ASP A 66 -23.94 -2.67 -13.79
CA ASP A 66 -24.41 -4.02 -13.45
C ASP A 66 -23.36 -4.82 -12.67
N GLU A 67 -22.09 -4.51 -12.90
CA GLU A 67 -20.94 -5.15 -12.26
C GLU A 67 -19.96 -4.11 -11.71
N LYS A 68 -19.37 -4.41 -10.55
CA LYS A 68 -18.35 -3.60 -9.89
C LYS A 68 -17.31 -4.52 -9.28
N TYR A 69 -16.09 -4.03 -9.14
CA TYR A 69 -14.97 -4.77 -8.60
C TYR A 69 -14.34 -4.08 -7.39
N ILE A 70 -13.84 -4.89 -6.46
CA ILE A 70 -12.86 -4.46 -5.48
C ILE A 70 -11.55 -5.21 -5.73
N ILE A 71 -10.45 -4.47 -5.77
CA ILE A 71 -9.12 -5.04 -5.96
C ILE A 71 -8.28 -4.76 -4.73
N CYS A 72 -7.71 -5.82 -4.17
CA CYS A 72 -6.65 -5.75 -3.18
C CYS A 72 -5.31 -5.72 -3.91
N ASN A 73 -4.66 -4.56 -3.91
CA ASN A 73 -3.32 -4.39 -4.47
C ASN A 73 -2.29 -4.92 -3.45
N ALA A 74 -1.83 -6.14 -3.70
CA ALA A 74 -0.81 -6.88 -2.96
C ALA A 74 0.48 -7.06 -3.80
N ASP A 75 0.78 -6.09 -4.67
CA ASP A 75 1.99 -6.11 -5.49
C ASP A 75 3.25 -5.78 -4.66
N GLU A 76 3.15 -4.84 -3.72
CA GLU A 76 4.24 -4.49 -2.78
C GLU A 76 5.65 -4.42 -3.43
N GLY A 77 5.76 -3.96 -4.68
CA GLY A 77 7.03 -3.94 -5.41
C GLY A 77 8.03 -2.92 -4.90
N GLU A 78 7.58 -1.93 -4.11
CA GLU A 78 8.40 -0.80 -3.65
C GLU A 78 9.53 -1.24 -2.69
N PRO A 79 10.81 -0.97 -3.01
CA PRO A 79 11.94 -1.34 -2.19
C PRO A 79 11.81 -0.94 -0.71
N GLY A 80 12.15 -1.88 0.17
CA GLY A 80 12.05 -1.71 1.62
C GLY A 80 10.63 -1.85 2.19
N THR A 81 9.63 -2.21 1.37
CA THR A 81 8.26 -2.49 1.83
C THR A 81 8.03 -4.00 1.97
N PHE A 82 7.51 -4.44 3.11
CA PHE A 82 7.17 -5.85 3.36
C PHE A 82 6.05 -6.02 4.41
N LYS A 83 5.25 -4.96 4.63
CA LYS A 83 4.11 -4.92 5.56
C LYS A 83 2.91 -5.70 5.05
N ASP A 84 2.64 -5.65 3.75
CA ASP A 84 1.50 -6.28 3.10
C ASP A 84 1.72 -7.78 3.05
N ARG A 85 2.96 -8.22 2.78
CA ARG A 85 3.39 -9.61 3.01
C ARG A 85 3.07 -10.10 4.42
N VAL A 86 3.41 -9.32 5.45
CA VAL A 86 3.13 -9.70 6.84
C VAL A 86 1.63 -9.81 7.08
N LEU A 87 0.83 -8.90 6.54
CA LEU A 87 -0.62 -8.97 6.67
C LEU A 87 -1.22 -10.20 5.99
N LEU A 88 -0.76 -10.54 4.79
CA LEU A 88 -1.24 -11.72 4.07
C LEU A 88 -0.84 -13.04 4.77
N ILE A 89 0.33 -13.08 5.41
CA ILE A 89 0.82 -14.27 6.12
C ILE A 89 0.13 -14.42 7.48
N GLU A 90 0.07 -13.35 8.26
CA GLU A 90 -0.19 -13.42 9.69
C GLU A 90 -1.58 -12.89 10.09
N TYR A 91 -2.20 -12.08 9.22
CA TYR A 91 -3.52 -11.46 9.45
C TYR A 91 -4.43 -11.52 8.20
N PRO A 92 -4.51 -12.64 7.45
CA PRO A 92 -5.37 -12.74 6.27
C PRO A 92 -6.85 -12.50 6.60
N GLU A 93 -7.29 -12.77 7.84
CA GLU A 93 -8.64 -12.47 8.35
C GLU A 93 -9.02 -11.01 8.12
N LEU A 94 -8.14 -10.09 8.48
CA LEU A 94 -8.42 -8.65 8.40
C LEU A 94 -8.50 -8.20 6.94
N VAL A 95 -7.60 -8.71 6.10
CA VAL A 95 -7.54 -8.33 4.68
C VAL A 95 -8.82 -8.76 3.97
N PHE A 96 -9.21 -10.03 4.12
CA PHE A 96 -10.34 -10.59 3.40
C PHE A 96 -11.69 -10.14 3.96
N ASP A 97 -11.84 -10.00 5.28
CA ASP A 97 -13.03 -9.37 5.85
C ASP A 97 -13.17 -7.93 5.37
N GLY A 98 -12.06 -7.19 5.26
CA GLY A 98 -12.04 -5.85 4.68
C GLY A 98 -12.51 -5.82 3.23
N MET A 99 -12.14 -6.82 2.42
CA MET A 99 -12.63 -6.97 1.04
C MET A 99 -14.12 -7.29 0.99
N VAL A 100 -14.60 -8.21 1.84
CA VAL A 100 -16.03 -8.58 1.91
C VAL A 100 -16.89 -7.39 2.32
N ILE A 101 -16.46 -6.64 3.35
CA ILE A 101 -17.12 -5.39 3.77
C ILE A 101 -17.12 -4.39 2.61
N GLY A 102 -15.99 -4.21 1.92
CA GLY A 102 -15.91 -3.33 0.77
C GLY A 102 -16.83 -3.72 -0.38
N GLY A 103 -16.88 -5.02 -0.70
CA GLY A 103 -17.79 -5.59 -1.68
C GLY A 103 -19.26 -5.27 -1.34
N TYR A 104 -19.66 -5.51 -0.09
CA TYR A 104 -20.98 -5.14 0.41
C TYR A 104 -21.26 -3.65 0.25
N THR A 105 -20.35 -2.79 0.69
CA THR A 105 -20.55 -1.35 0.73
C THR A 105 -20.70 -0.74 -0.66
N ILE A 106 -19.86 -1.14 -1.63
CA ILE A 106 -19.90 -0.57 -2.99
C ILE A 106 -20.88 -1.28 -3.93
N GLY A 107 -21.41 -2.43 -3.49
CA GLY A 107 -22.26 -3.31 -4.32
C GLY A 107 -21.48 -4.09 -5.37
N ALA A 108 -20.23 -4.48 -5.07
CA ALA A 108 -19.45 -5.37 -5.91
C ALA A 108 -19.75 -6.83 -5.54
N LYS A 109 -19.71 -7.72 -6.53
CA LYS A 109 -19.85 -9.18 -6.34
C LYS A 109 -18.53 -9.93 -6.49
N LYS A 110 -17.48 -9.25 -6.97
CA LYS A 110 -16.18 -9.86 -7.27
C LYS A 110 -15.04 -9.05 -6.65
N GLY A 111 -14.21 -9.77 -5.91
CA GLY A 111 -12.95 -9.32 -5.36
C GLY A 111 -11.79 -9.99 -6.07
N ILE A 112 -10.71 -9.24 -6.28
CA ILE A 112 -9.46 -9.78 -6.82
C ILE A 112 -8.32 -9.37 -5.91
N VAL A 113 -7.50 -10.32 -5.50
CA VAL A 113 -6.19 -10.05 -4.88
C VAL A 113 -5.16 -10.10 -6.00
N TYR A 114 -4.56 -8.96 -6.32
CA TYR A 114 -3.41 -8.92 -7.22
C TYR A 114 -2.15 -9.18 -6.39
N LEU A 115 -1.72 -10.43 -6.34
CA LEU A 115 -0.56 -10.88 -5.58
C LEU A 115 0.68 -10.80 -6.46
N ARG A 116 1.76 -10.13 -6.01
CA ARG A 116 3.00 -10.11 -6.78
C ARG A 116 3.53 -11.50 -7.08
N GLY A 117 4.21 -11.63 -8.22
CA GLY A 117 4.77 -12.90 -8.67
C GLY A 117 5.74 -13.53 -7.65
N GLU A 118 6.56 -12.73 -7.00
CA GLU A 118 7.56 -13.20 -6.03
C GLU A 118 6.95 -13.73 -4.72
N TYR A 119 5.65 -13.49 -4.51
CA TYR A 119 4.89 -14.06 -3.40
C TYR A 119 4.09 -15.31 -3.81
N GLU A 120 4.44 -15.98 -4.91
CA GLU A 120 3.81 -17.24 -5.35
C GLU A 120 3.70 -18.28 -4.21
N TYR A 121 4.69 -18.34 -3.31
CA TYR A 121 4.68 -19.23 -2.16
C TYR A 121 3.53 -18.96 -1.16
N LEU A 122 2.88 -17.79 -1.22
CA LEU A 122 1.68 -17.44 -0.45
C LEU A 122 0.38 -17.84 -1.15
N LEU A 123 0.41 -18.11 -2.46
CA LEU A 123 -0.80 -18.37 -3.25
C LEU A 123 -1.64 -19.49 -2.64
N ARG A 124 -1.03 -20.68 -2.46
CA ARG A 124 -1.76 -21.84 -1.94
C ARG A 124 -2.31 -21.63 -0.52
N PRO A 125 -1.52 -21.14 0.47
CA PRO A 125 -2.05 -20.81 1.79
C PRO A 125 -3.22 -19.83 1.77
N LEU A 126 -3.18 -18.81 0.91
CA LEU A 126 -4.25 -17.82 0.79
C LEU A 126 -5.51 -18.42 0.12
N GLU A 127 -5.35 -19.26 -0.90
CA GLU A 127 -6.46 -20.01 -1.52
C GLU A 127 -7.14 -20.94 -0.51
N ASP A 128 -6.35 -21.69 0.28
CA ASP A 128 -6.87 -22.57 1.34
C ASP A 128 -7.64 -21.75 2.39
N TYR A 129 -7.17 -20.54 2.71
CA TYR A 129 -7.85 -19.63 3.62
C TYR A 129 -9.19 -19.12 3.05
N LEU A 130 -9.22 -18.70 1.78
CA LEU A 130 -10.45 -18.28 1.10
C LEU A 130 -11.46 -19.44 1.04
N GLU A 131 -10.99 -20.66 0.83
CA GLU A 131 -11.84 -21.85 0.86
C GLU A 131 -12.44 -22.09 2.25
N GLN A 132 -11.68 -21.86 3.32
CA GLN A 132 -12.23 -21.90 4.67
C GLN A 132 -13.29 -20.82 4.90
N MET A 133 -13.09 -19.61 4.39
CA MET A 133 -14.10 -18.55 4.47
C MET A 133 -15.39 -18.92 3.75
N ARG A 134 -15.32 -19.59 2.59
CA ARG A 134 -16.51 -20.11 1.89
C ARG A 134 -17.24 -21.15 2.73
N LYS A 135 -16.52 -22.09 3.36
CA LYS A 135 -17.11 -23.10 4.26
C LYS A 135 -17.80 -22.47 5.47
N ASP A 136 -17.27 -21.37 5.98
CA ASP A 136 -17.82 -20.63 7.11
C ASP A 136 -18.96 -19.66 6.69
N ASN A 137 -19.36 -19.66 5.41
CA ASN A 137 -20.34 -18.75 4.83
C ASN A 137 -20.00 -17.26 5.01
N LEU A 138 -18.70 -16.93 4.97
CA LEU A 138 -18.17 -15.55 4.97
C LEU A 138 -17.86 -15.03 3.57
N LEU A 139 -17.90 -15.92 2.56
CA LEU A 139 -17.62 -15.64 1.16
C LEU A 139 -18.52 -16.51 0.27
N GLY A 140 -18.84 -16.06 -0.94
CA GLY A 140 -19.73 -16.74 -1.87
C GLY A 140 -21.09 -16.08 -1.98
N THR A 141 -22.17 -16.87 -1.91
CA THR A 141 -23.55 -16.41 -2.07
C THR A 141 -24.28 -16.32 -0.74
N ASP A 142 -25.19 -15.35 -0.59
CA ASP A 142 -25.99 -15.16 0.63
C ASP A 142 -25.14 -15.19 1.92
N ILE A 143 -24.05 -14.43 1.93
CA ILE A 143 -23.06 -14.39 3.01
C ILE A 143 -23.75 -14.18 4.37
N LEU A 144 -23.43 -15.02 5.35
CA LEU A 144 -24.05 -15.07 6.68
C LEU A 144 -25.58 -15.15 6.66
N GLY A 145 -26.17 -15.70 5.60
CA GLY A 145 -27.62 -15.85 5.41
C GLY A 145 -28.32 -14.59 4.90
N LYS A 146 -27.59 -13.52 4.57
CA LYS A 146 -28.18 -12.29 4.03
C LYS A 146 -28.47 -12.43 2.55
N LYS A 147 -29.75 -12.63 2.22
CA LYS A 147 -30.21 -12.80 0.82
C LYS A 147 -29.74 -11.69 -0.11
N GLY A 148 -29.13 -12.07 -1.23
CA GLY A 148 -28.65 -11.16 -2.27
C GLY A 148 -27.34 -10.45 -1.94
N PHE A 149 -26.70 -10.77 -0.82
CA PHE A 149 -25.32 -10.38 -0.56
C PHE A 149 -24.37 -11.47 -1.04
N ASP A 150 -24.02 -11.37 -2.33
CA ASP A 150 -23.04 -12.25 -2.98
C ASP A 150 -21.72 -11.52 -3.15
N PHE A 151 -20.61 -12.13 -2.72
CA PHE A 151 -19.28 -11.63 -2.97
C PHE A 151 -18.26 -12.77 -2.90
N ASP A 152 -17.42 -12.92 -3.92
CA ASP A 152 -16.34 -13.91 -3.94
C ASP A 152 -14.99 -13.28 -4.29
N ILE A 153 -13.90 -13.88 -3.82
CA ILE A 153 -12.53 -13.41 -4.01
C ILE A 153 -11.74 -14.45 -4.81
N THR A 154 -11.04 -13.96 -5.83
CA THR A 154 -10.03 -14.73 -6.57
C THR A 154 -8.65 -14.11 -6.38
N ILE A 155 -7.60 -14.90 -6.55
CA ILE A 155 -6.21 -14.42 -6.49
C ILE A 155 -5.65 -14.46 -7.90
N PHE A 156 -5.09 -13.34 -8.34
CA PHE A 156 -4.34 -13.21 -9.58
C PHE A 156 -2.87 -13.05 -9.24
N LEU A 157 -2.02 -13.89 -9.82
CA LEU A 157 -0.58 -13.82 -9.64
C LEU A 157 0.03 -12.91 -10.71
N GLY A 158 0.66 -11.82 -10.29
CA GLY A 158 1.43 -10.92 -11.15
C GLY A 158 2.72 -11.55 -11.66
N SER A 159 3.46 -10.81 -12.48
CA SER A 159 4.68 -11.32 -13.16
C SER A 159 5.95 -10.52 -12.83
N GLY A 160 6.03 -9.96 -11.62
CA GLY A 160 7.25 -9.35 -11.07
C GLY A 160 7.60 -7.98 -11.63
N ALA A 161 6.61 -7.14 -11.92
CA ALA A 161 6.83 -5.78 -12.43
C ALA A 161 6.42 -4.74 -11.40
N TYR A 162 7.36 -3.94 -10.90
CA TYR A 162 7.10 -2.89 -9.89
C TYR A 162 6.01 -1.91 -10.32
N VAL A 163 5.98 -1.57 -11.61
CA VAL A 163 5.00 -0.63 -12.17
C VAL A 163 3.56 -1.13 -12.04
N CYS A 164 3.33 -2.44 -11.97
CA CYS A 164 2.00 -3.02 -11.74
C CYS A 164 1.47 -2.76 -10.32
N GLY A 165 2.29 -2.22 -9.42
CA GLY A 165 1.81 -1.64 -8.17
C GLY A 165 1.02 -0.34 -8.34
N GLU A 166 1.14 0.34 -9.50
CA GLU A 166 0.33 1.51 -9.84
C GLU A 166 -1.11 1.09 -10.20
N GLU A 167 -2.10 1.85 -9.73
CA GLU A 167 -3.52 1.48 -9.76
C GLU A 167 -4.05 1.12 -11.16
N THR A 168 -3.65 1.84 -12.21
CA THR A 168 -4.12 1.61 -13.58
C THR A 168 -3.27 0.60 -14.33
N ALA A 169 -1.96 0.56 -14.09
CA ALA A 169 -1.08 -0.48 -14.63
C ALA A 169 -1.44 -1.86 -14.09
N LEU A 170 -1.85 -1.94 -12.82
CA LEU A 170 -2.40 -3.14 -12.21
C LEU A 170 -3.62 -3.66 -12.98
N ILE A 171 -4.53 -2.75 -13.34
CA ILE A 171 -5.74 -3.08 -14.09
C ILE A 171 -5.38 -3.58 -15.50
N GLU A 172 -4.46 -2.92 -16.21
CA GLU A 172 -3.96 -3.40 -17.50
C GLU A 172 -3.37 -4.82 -17.40
N SER A 173 -2.59 -5.08 -16.35
CA SER A 173 -2.05 -6.41 -16.11
C SER A 173 -3.14 -7.47 -15.85
N LEU A 174 -4.20 -7.12 -15.13
CA LEU A 174 -5.35 -8.01 -14.90
C LEU A 174 -6.14 -8.30 -16.18
N GLU A 175 -6.17 -7.34 -17.11
CA GLU A 175 -6.82 -7.48 -18.42
C GLU A 175 -5.95 -8.25 -19.43
N GLY A 176 -4.75 -8.70 -19.01
CA GLY A 176 -3.82 -9.46 -19.85
C GLY A 176 -2.96 -8.59 -20.77
N HIS A 177 -2.97 -7.28 -20.57
CA HIS A 177 -2.11 -6.34 -21.27
C HIS A 177 -0.77 -6.16 -20.54
N ARG A 178 0.17 -5.44 -21.18
CA ARG A 178 1.39 -5.00 -20.51
C ARG A 178 1.00 -4.01 -19.41
N GLY A 179 1.68 -4.04 -18.26
CA GLY A 179 1.47 -3.13 -17.13
C GLY A 179 1.91 -1.69 -17.40
N GLU A 180 1.37 -1.06 -18.43
CA GLU A 180 1.56 0.35 -18.74
C GLU A 180 0.44 1.14 -18.07
N ALA A 181 0.75 2.28 -17.45
CA ALA A 181 -0.27 3.05 -16.75
C ALA A 181 -1.27 3.69 -17.74
N ARG A 182 -2.53 3.81 -17.35
CA ARG A 182 -3.53 4.55 -18.14
C ARG A 182 -3.41 6.04 -17.85
N ASN A 183 -3.52 6.86 -18.90
CA ASN A 183 -3.74 8.29 -18.71
C ASN A 183 -5.07 8.51 -17.99
N ARG A 184 -5.09 9.43 -17.02
CA ARG A 184 -6.30 9.85 -16.31
C ARG A 184 -6.70 11.25 -16.80
N PRO A 185 -8.01 11.52 -17.03
CA PRO A 185 -9.16 10.61 -16.98
C PRO A 185 -9.25 9.61 -18.16
N PRO A 186 -10.03 8.50 -18.05
CA PRO A 186 -10.98 8.18 -16.96
C PRO A 186 -10.32 7.57 -15.70
N TYR A 187 -10.98 7.73 -14.55
CA TYR A 187 -10.52 7.14 -13.27
C TYR A 187 -11.09 5.73 -13.07
N PRO A 188 -10.37 4.81 -12.40
CA PRO A 188 -10.82 3.44 -12.16
C PRO A 188 -12.18 3.31 -11.47
N VAL A 189 -12.52 4.26 -10.60
CA VAL A 189 -13.82 4.30 -9.90
C VAL A 189 -15.01 4.47 -10.85
N ASN A 190 -14.77 4.88 -12.10
CA ASN A 190 -15.78 4.97 -13.17
C ASN A 190 -15.54 3.89 -14.24
N THR A 191 -14.30 3.76 -14.70
CA THR A 191 -13.92 2.88 -15.82
C THR A 191 -12.59 2.20 -15.50
N GLY A 192 -12.65 1.14 -14.70
CA GLY A 192 -11.51 0.33 -14.28
C GLY A 192 -11.46 -1.00 -15.03
N LEU A 193 -11.42 -2.10 -14.28
CA LEU A 193 -11.30 -3.46 -14.80
C LEU A 193 -12.47 -3.79 -15.75
N ASN A 194 -12.15 -4.21 -16.97
CA ASN A 194 -13.10 -4.51 -18.04
C ASN A 194 -14.08 -3.34 -18.32
N GLY A 195 -13.61 -2.11 -18.12
CA GLY A 195 -14.40 -0.89 -18.26
C GLY A 195 -15.44 -0.68 -17.16
N LYS A 196 -15.43 -1.47 -16.09
CA LYS A 196 -16.40 -1.40 -14.99
C LYS A 196 -15.87 -0.60 -13.79
N PRO A 197 -16.73 0.00 -12.96
CA PRO A 197 -16.32 0.71 -11.76
C PRO A 197 -15.53 -0.20 -10.81
N THR A 198 -14.32 0.23 -10.47
CA THR A 198 -13.35 -0.60 -9.76
C THR A 198 -12.68 0.21 -8.66
N SER A 199 -12.68 -0.34 -7.44
CA SER A 199 -12.01 0.24 -6.28
C SER A 199 -10.75 -0.54 -5.95
N VAL A 200 -9.58 0.01 -6.27
CA VAL A 200 -8.27 -0.59 -5.91
C VAL A 200 -7.82 -0.04 -4.56
N ASN A 201 -7.51 -0.93 -3.62
CA ASN A 201 -7.12 -0.59 -2.26
C ASN A 201 -5.87 -1.40 -1.86
N ASN A 202 -4.95 -0.77 -1.15
CA ASN A 202 -3.78 -1.47 -0.60
C ASN A 202 -4.20 -2.43 0.52
N VAL A 203 -3.48 -3.54 0.68
CA VAL A 203 -3.71 -4.58 1.70
C VAL A 203 -3.93 -3.98 3.09
N GLU A 204 -3.04 -3.09 3.57
CA GLU A 204 -3.17 -2.45 4.88
C GLU A 204 -4.46 -1.60 5.01
N THR A 205 -4.92 -1.00 3.92
CA THR A 205 -6.17 -0.21 3.93
C THR A 205 -7.36 -1.12 4.19
N LEU A 206 -7.42 -2.27 3.49
CA LEU A 206 -8.47 -3.26 3.67
C LEU A 206 -8.41 -3.89 5.06
N ALA A 207 -7.21 -4.25 5.53
CA ALA A 207 -7.02 -4.79 6.88
C ALA A 207 -7.44 -3.84 8.01
N THR A 208 -7.45 -2.53 7.77
CA THR A 208 -7.88 -1.54 8.76
C THR A 208 -9.41 -1.49 8.91
N ILE A 209 -10.15 -1.80 7.85
CA ILE A 209 -11.60 -1.57 7.77
C ILE A 209 -12.39 -2.38 8.80
N PRO A 210 -12.16 -3.68 9.00
CA PRO A 210 -12.95 -4.46 9.96
C PRO A 210 -12.91 -3.89 11.37
N HIS A 211 -11.75 -3.40 11.83
CA HIS A 211 -11.63 -2.78 13.15
C HIS A 211 -12.42 -1.48 13.26
N ILE A 212 -12.42 -0.64 12.22
CA ILE A 212 -13.22 0.60 12.21
C ILE A 212 -14.71 0.27 12.30
N ILE A 213 -15.18 -0.74 11.56
CA ILE A 213 -16.59 -1.14 11.58
C ILE A 213 -16.99 -1.73 12.94
N LEU A 214 -16.11 -2.50 13.57
CA LEU A 214 -16.38 -3.09 14.87
C LEU A 214 -16.34 -2.09 16.02
N LYS A 215 -15.30 -1.26 16.08
CA LYS A 215 -14.97 -0.43 17.24
C LYS A 215 -15.41 1.04 17.08
N GLY A 216 -15.79 1.44 15.87
CA GLY A 216 -16.22 2.78 15.54
C GLY A 216 -15.07 3.74 15.17
N SER A 217 -15.46 4.83 14.51
CA SER A 217 -14.60 5.87 13.97
C SER A 217 -14.00 6.77 15.04
N GLU A 218 -14.69 6.98 16.15
CA GLU A 218 -14.16 7.72 17.31
C GLU A 218 -12.96 6.96 17.92
N TRP A 219 -13.11 5.65 18.12
CA TRP A 219 -12.01 4.79 18.58
C TRP A 219 -10.79 4.88 17.68
N PHE A 220 -11.00 4.84 16.36
CA PHE A 220 -9.91 4.94 15.39
C PHE A 220 -9.23 6.32 15.38
N GLN A 221 -10.00 7.39 15.56
CA GLN A 221 -9.48 8.77 15.59
C GLN A 221 -8.73 9.13 16.87
N ASN A 222 -8.96 8.39 17.97
CA ASN A 222 -8.22 8.58 19.22
C ASN A 222 -6.72 8.23 19.11
N VAL A 223 -6.28 7.69 17.98
CA VAL A 223 -4.88 7.37 17.68
C VAL A 223 -4.43 8.18 16.47
N GLY A 224 -3.17 8.66 16.51
CA GLY A 224 -2.55 9.40 15.42
C GLY A 224 -2.60 10.92 15.60
N THR A 225 -2.85 11.64 14.51
CA THR A 225 -2.90 13.11 14.49
C THR A 225 -4.22 13.60 13.87
N ASP A 226 -4.57 14.87 14.08
CA ASP A 226 -5.80 15.48 13.54
C ASP A 226 -5.98 15.29 12.02
N LYS A 227 -4.88 15.24 11.27
CA LYS A 227 -4.85 15.13 9.80
C LYS A 227 -4.49 13.72 9.29
N SER A 228 -4.06 12.83 10.20
CA SER A 228 -3.64 11.46 9.92
C SER A 228 -4.10 10.55 11.05
N SER A 229 -5.34 10.05 10.96
CA SER A 229 -5.96 9.21 11.99
C SER A 229 -5.48 7.75 11.91
N GLY A 230 -5.51 7.09 13.06
CA GLY A 230 -5.08 5.72 13.28
C GLY A 230 -3.58 5.53 13.33
N THR A 231 -3.16 4.32 12.97
CA THR A 231 -1.77 3.88 12.92
C THR A 231 -1.30 3.70 11.48
N LYS A 232 -0.02 3.37 11.35
CA LYS A 232 0.64 2.97 10.11
C LYS A 232 1.56 1.80 10.38
N LEU A 233 1.59 0.84 9.46
CA LEU A 233 2.63 -0.17 9.42
C LEU A 233 3.90 0.38 8.78
N PHE A 234 5.01 0.32 9.51
CA PHE A 234 6.34 0.70 9.05
C PHE A 234 7.19 -0.55 8.80
N SER A 235 7.67 -0.70 7.57
CA SER A 235 8.66 -1.71 7.18
C SER A 235 10.04 -1.13 7.40
N ILE A 236 10.68 -1.46 8.53
CA ILE A 236 11.98 -0.92 8.93
C ILE A 236 13.08 -1.89 8.47
N SER A 237 14.02 -1.39 7.68
CA SER A 237 15.15 -2.16 7.13
C SER A 237 16.42 -1.31 7.04
N GLY A 238 17.51 -1.94 6.59
CA GLY A 238 18.82 -1.29 6.46
C GLY A 238 19.66 -1.45 7.71
N ASP A 239 20.41 -0.39 8.06
CA ASP A 239 21.41 -0.41 9.12
C ASP A 239 20.80 -0.18 10.51
N CYS A 240 20.09 -1.19 11.03
CA CYS A 240 19.50 -1.21 12.37
C CYS A 240 19.53 -2.61 13.00
N GLU A 241 19.53 -2.70 14.32
CA GLU A 241 19.59 -4.00 15.03
C GLU A 241 18.25 -4.74 15.05
N LYS A 242 17.14 -4.01 14.93
CA LYS A 242 15.78 -4.56 14.98
C LYS A 242 14.99 -4.23 13.70
N PRO A 243 15.31 -4.85 12.55
CA PRO A 243 14.49 -4.71 11.34
C PRO A 243 13.18 -5.48 11.50
N GLY A 244 12.10 -4.99 10.90
CA GLY A 244 10.79 -5.62 11.03
C GLY A 244 9.62 -4.74 10.61
N VAL A 245 8.40 -5.26 10.83
CA VAL A 245 7.16 -4.51 10.62
C VAL A 245 6.63 -4.06 11.97
N TYR A 246 6.49 -2.75 12.14
CA TYR A 246 6.04 -2.10 13.36
C TYR A 246 4.74 -1.36 13.09
N GLU A 247 3.75 -1.55 13.95
CA GLU A 247 2.56 -0.69 13.96
C GLU A 247 2.81 0.48 14.90
N LEU A 248 2.86 1.70 14.36
CA LEU A 248 3.09 2.91 15.14
C LEU A 248 2.00 3.95 14.85
N PRO A 249 1.61 4.76 15.84
CA PRO A 249 0.67 5.84 15.60
C PRO A 249 1.26 6.87 14.65
N TRP A 250 0.43 7.49 13.82
CA TRP A 250 0.87 8.65 13.06
C TRP A 250 1.33 9.77 13.99
N GLY A 251 2.34 10.54 13.56
CA GLY A 251 2.86 11.69 14.30
C GLY A 251 4.15 11.42 15.06
N ILE A 252 4.59 10.17 15.18
CA ILE A 252 5.93 9.84 15.67
C ILE A 252 7.00 10.49 14.79
N THR A 253 8.11 10.83 15.38
CA THR A 253 9.28 11.39 14.72
C THR A 253 10.16 10.29 14.12
N ILE A 254 11.02 10.68 13.19
CA ILE A 254 12.04 9.76 12.67
C ILE A 254 12.99 9.32 13.79
N ASN A 255 13.32 10.19 14.74
CA ASN A 255 14.15 9.84 15.91
C ASN A 255 13.50 8.72 16.76
N GLU A 256 12.22 8.85 17.12
CA GLU A 256 11.51 7.81 17.87
C GLU A 256 11.51 6.47 17.11
N LEU A 257 11.33 6.49 15.79
CA LEU A 257 11.42 5.29 14.96
C LEU A 257 12.82 4.67 14.99
N LEU A 258 13.87 5.49 14.90
CA LEU A 258 15.26 5.04 14.96
C LEU A 258 15.59 4.39 16.31
N GLU A 259 15.10 4.96 17.41
CA GLU A 259 15.23 4.40 18.76
C GLU A 259 14.55 3.03 18.85
N ILE A 260 13.31 2.90 18.36
CA ILE A 260 12.56 1.62 18.34
C ILE A 260 13.32 0.53 17.56
N SER A 261 13.94 0.91 16.45
CA SER A 261 14.73 0.00 15.59
C SER A 261 16.16 -0.27 16.10
N GLU A 262 16.57 0.41 17.18
CA GLU A 262 17.94 0.39 17.71
C GLU A 262 19.00 0.74 16.66
N ALA A 263 18.69 1.71 15.79
CA ALA A 263 19.62 2.19 14.78
C ALA A 263 20.76 3.02 15.39
N LYS A 264 21.99 2.81 14.91
CA LYS A 264 23.20 3.48 15.42
C LYS A 264 23.96 4.16 14.31
N ASN A 265 24.59 5.29 14.64
CA ASN A 265 25.39 6.10 13.71
C ASN A 265 24.63 6.42 12.41
N THR A 266 23.32 6.65 12.52
CA THR A 266 22.45 6.95 11.37
C THR A 266 22.77 8.32 10.80
N LYS A 267 23.07 8.39 9.50
CA LYS A 267 23.29 9.66 8.79
C LYS A 267 22.12 10.07 7.90
N ALA A 268 21.39 9.08 7.38
CA ALA A 268 20.25 9.31 6.50
C ALA A 268 19.21 8.19 6.64
N VAL A 269 17.96 8.53 6.34
CA VAL A 269 16.85 7.58 6.29
C VAL A 269 16.06 7.84 5.01
N GLN A 270 15.88 6.80 4.18
CA GLN A 270 14.98 6.84 3.04
C GLN A 270 13.59 6.42 3.49
N ILE A 271 12.60 7.28 3.27
CA ILE A 271 11.23 7.07 3.73
C ILE A 271 10.27 7.16 2.54
N GLY A 272 9.39 6.16 2.43
CA GLY A 272 8.46 6.02 1.32
C GLY A 272 8.98 5.14 0.17
N GLY A 273 10.02 4.34 0.42
CA GLY A 273 10.65 3.48 -0.59
C GLY A 273 11.69 4.20 -1.43
N ALA A 274 12.19 3.56 -2.48
CA ALA A 274 13.12 4.15 -3.44
C ALA A 274 12.55 5.42 -4.09
N SER A 275 11.23 5.48 -4.29
CA SER A 275 10.51 6.65 -4.86
C SER A 275 10.26 7.78 -3.85
N GLY A 276 10.56 7.54 -2.56
CA GLY A 276 10.34 8.47 -1.47
C GLY A 276 11.45 9.51 -1.29
N PHE A 277 11.57 10.04 -0.08
CA PHE A 277 12.54 11.09 0.25
C PHE A 277 13.65 10.58 1.17
N CYS A 278 14.87 11.05 0.92
CA CYS A 278 16.04 10.80 1.77
C CYS A 278 16.21 11.94 2.77
N TYR A 279 16.00 11.65 4.04
CA TYR A 279 16.10 12.62 5.13
C TYR A 279 17.49 12.56 5.77
N PRO A 280 18.24 13.68 5.81
CA PRO A 280 19.49 13.73 6.57
C PRO A 280 19.22 13.84 8.07
N LYS A 281 20.22 13.53 8.89
CA LYS A 281 20.15 13.61 10.37
C LYS A 281 19.56 14.91 10.92
N SER A 282 19.79 16.05 10.27
CA SER A 282 19.24 17.36 10.67
C SER A 282 17.71 17.44 10.61
N GLN A 283 17.04 16.49 9.94
CA GLN A 283 15.59 16.44 9.78
C GLN A 283 14.93 15.31 10.59
N PHE A 284 15.63 14.61 11.48
CA PHE A 284 15.04 13.46 12.19
C PHE A 284 13.96 13.83 13.23
N ASN A 285 13.81 15.12 13.55
CA ASN A 285 12.71 15.61 14.39
C ASN A 285 11.39 15.79 13.60
N ARG A 286 11.40 15.59 12.27
CA ARG A 286 10.18 15.66 11.46
C ARG A 286 9.24 14.48 11.78
N LYS A 287 7.95 14.73 11.66
CA LYS A 287 6.89 13.79 12.02
C LYS A 287 6.44 12.97 10.82
N LEU A 288 6.33 11.66 11.02
CA LEU A 288 5.76 10.72 10.08
C LEU A 288 4.24 10.91 10.09
N CYS A 289 3.73 11.62 9.10
CA CYS A 289 2.30 11.90 8.89
C CYS A 289 2.07 12.52 7.51
N TYR A 290 0.83 12.53 7.02
CA TYR A 290 0.54 13.06 5.68
C TYR A 290 0.86 14.55 5.50
N SER A 291 0.88 15.33 6.58
CA SER A 291 1.13 16.78 6.53
C SER A 291 2.60 17.19 6.66
N ASP A 292 3.52 16.26 6.94
CA ASP A 292 4.95 16.55 7.09
C ASP A 292 5.81 15.54 6.31
N VAL A 293 5.97 14.31 6.81
CA VAL A 293 6.67 13.21 6.13
C VAL A 293 5.64 12.14 5.70
N PRO A 294 5.00 12.29 4.53
CA PRO A 294 4.08 11.29 4.01
C PRO A 294 4.84 10.02 3.62
N THR A 295 4.24 8.85 3.84
CA THR A 295 4.90 7.57 3.53
C THR A 295 3.93 6.42 3.30
N GLY A 296 4.30 5.53 2.38
CA GLY A 296 3.68 4.21 2.19
C GLY A 296 4.10 3.18 3.26
N GLY A 297 5.03 3.53 4.15
CA GLY A 297 5.46 2.69 5.28
C GLY A 297 6.89 2.15 5.17
N SER A 298 7.52 2.20 4.00
CA SER A 298 8.93 1.79 3.84
C SER A 298 9.88 2.79 4.51
N VAL A 299 10.81 2.25 5.30
CA VAL A 299 11.88 2.98 5.99
C VAL A 299 13.19 2.21 5.84
N ILE A 300 14.15 2.79 5.12
CA ILE A 300 15.49 2.22 4.91
C ILE A 300 16.51 3.11 5.60
N ILE A 301 17.19 2.56 6.61
CA ILE A 301 18.13 3.28 7.47
C ILE A 301 19.54 3.13 6.92
N PHE A 302 20.27 4.24 6.82
CA PHE A 302 21.67 4.25 6.37
C PHE A 302 22.59 4.87 7.42
N ASN A 303 23.56 4.08 7.89
CA ASN A 303 24.55 4.55 8.84
C ASN A 303 25.75 5.23 8.17
N GLU A 304 26.66 5.78 8.96
CA GLU A 304 27.82 6.54 8.49
C GLU A 304 28.73 5.77 7.51
N SER A 305 28.74 4.44 7.54
CA SER A 305 29.56 3.61 6.65
C SER A 305 29.08 3.57 5.19
N ARG A 306 27.81 3.93 4.91
CA ARG A 306 27.20 3.78 3.58
C ARG A 306 27.59 4.88 2.61
N SER A 307 27.93 4.58 1.36
CA SER A 307 28.04 5.64 0.34
C SER A 307 26.66 6.02 -0.18
N MET A 308 26.22 7.27 0.05
CA MET A 308 24.94 7.74 -0.47
C MET A 308 24.92 7.85 -2.00
N ILE A 309 26.08 7.97 -2.64
CA ILE A 309 26.21 7.92 -4.11
C ILE A 309 25.90 6.50 -4.61
N LYS A 310 26.40 5.46 -3.91
CA LYS A 310 26.10 4.07 -4.25
C LYS A 310 24.63 3.71 -4.04
N VAL A 311 24.02 4.23 -2.96
CA VAL A 311 22.58 4.09 -2.71
C VAL A 311 21.78 4.74 -3.84
N LEU A 312 22.09 5.99 -4.20
CA LEU A 312 21.44 6.69 -5.30
C LEU A 312 21.59 5.94 -6.62
N LYS A 313 22.78 5.43 -6.93
CA LYS A 313 23.04 4.62 -8.11
C LYS A 313 22.15 3.38 -8.16
N ASN A 314 22.04 2.66 -7.04
CA ASN A 314 21.22 1.45 -6.97
C ASN A 314 19.73 1.76 -7.20
N PHE A 315 19.18 2.84 -6.61
CA PHE A 315 17.81 3.26 -6.90
C PHE A 315 17.63 3.68 -8.36
N MET A 316 18.60 4.36 -8.96
CA MET A 316 18.51 4.72 -10.38
C MET A 316 18.59 3.50 -11.30
N GLU A 317 19.39 2.48 -10.96
CA GLU A 317 19.41 1.19 -11.68
C GLU A 317 18.04 0.52 -11.61
N PHE A 318 17.44 0.44 -10.42
CA PHE A 318 16.08 -0.04 -10.22
C PHE A 318 15.06 0.69 -11.08
N PHE A 319 15.04 2.04 -11.09
CA PHE A 319 14.07 2.80 -11.90
C PHE A 319 14.30 2.71 -13.41
N VAL A 320 15.52 2.40 -13.86
CA VAL A 320 15.79 2.12 -15.27
C VAL A 320 15.23 0.74 -15.66
N GLU A 321 15.39 -0.26 -14.80
CA GLU A 321 14.91 -1.62 -15.02
C GLU A 321 13.38 -1.71 -14.95
N GLU A 322 12.77 -1.05 -13.97
CA GLU A 322 11.33 -1.14 -13.67
C GLU A 322 10.45 -0.13 -14.42
N SER A 323 11.03 0.68 -15.30
CA SER A 323 10.25 1.60 -16.13
C SER A 323 9.39 0.81 -17.13
N CYS A 324 8.07 1.04 -17.14
CA CYS A 324 7.18 0.45 -18.16
C CYS A 324 7.50 0.91 -19.59
N GLY A 325 8.26 2.01 -19.74
CA GLY A 325 8.70 2.53 -21.03
C GLY A 325 7.70 3.40 -21.78
N GLN A 326 6.51 3.63 -21.23
CA GLN A 326 5.44 4.39 -21.89
C GLN A 326 5.79 5.87 -22.08
N CYS A 327 6.22 6.55 -21.01
CA CYS A 327 6.49 7.99 -21.03
C CYS A 327 7.96 8.28 -21.31
N THR A 328 8.25 9.11 -22.32
CA THR A 328 9.63 9.52 -22.66
C THR A 328 10.43 10.10 -21.48
N PRO A 329 9.87 11.00 -20.63
CA PRO A 329 10.59 11.52 -19.47
C PRO A 329 11.05 10.42 -18.51
N CYS A 330 10.21 9.42 -18.23
CA CYS A 330 10.58 8.29 -17.39
C CYS A 330 11.60 7.36 -18.09
N ARG A 331 11.24 6.86 -19.28
CA ARG A 331 12.02 5.87 -20.03
C ARG A 331 13.45 6.33 -20.33
N ILE A 332 13.61 7.57 -20.78
CA ILE A 332 14.91 8.12 -21.20
C ILE A 332 15.55 8.94 -20.08
N GLY A 333 14.75 9.66 -19.30
CA GLY A 333 15.26 10.49 -18.21
C GLY A 333 15.93 9.65 -17.12
N ASN A 334 15.37 8.50 -16.73
CA ASN A 334 16.00 7.62 -15.75
C ASN A 334 17.40 7.16 -16.22
N VAL A 335 17.55 6.82 -17.51
CA VAL A 335 18.86 6.44 -18.09
C VAL A 335 19.84 7.60 -18.00
N LYS A 336 19.42 8.82 -18.33
CA LYS A 336 20.27 10.02 -18.26
C LYS A 336 20.65 10.40 -16.83
N LEU A 337 19.73 10.25 -15.87
CA LEU A 337 20.01 10.42 -14.46
C LEU A 337 21.03 9.37 -13.97
N LEU A 338 20.87 8.09 -14.36
CA LEU A 338 21.82 7.03 -14.01
C LEU A 338 23.21 7.28 -14.61
N GLU A 339 23.30 7.69 -15.87
CA GLU A 339 24.56 8.12 -16.49
C GLU A 339 25.22 9.25 -15.69
N GLY A 340 24.41 10.24 -15.27
CA GLY A 340 24.85 11.34 -14.42
C GLY A 340 25.40 10.87 -13.07
N VAL A 341 24.70 9.97 -12.39
CA VAL A 341 25.15 9.40 -11.11
C VAL A 341 26.47 8.62 -11.28
N LYS A 342 26.62 7.86 -12.37
CA LYS A 342 27.88 7.15 -12.69
C LYS A 342 29.04 8.13 -12.93
N GLN A 343 28.81 9.27 -13.57
CA GLN A 343 29.83 10.32 -13.71
C GLN A 343 30.19 10.98 -12.37
N ILE A 344 29.21 11.21 -11.51
CA ILE A 344 29.44 11.72 -10.15
C ILE A 344 30.31 10.74 -9.35
N GLU A 345 30.01 9.45 -9.41
CA GLU A 345 30.78 8.39 -8.75
C GLU A 345 32.25 8.35 -9.21
N ARG A 346 32.53 8.66 -10.49
CA ARG A 346 33.90 8.74 -11.03
C ARG A 346 34.60 10.09 -10.81
N GLY A 347 33.90 11.10 -10.27
CA GLY A 347 34.43 12.46 -10.14
C GLY A 347 34.48 13.25 -11.45
N GLU A 348 33.83 12.77 -12.51
CA GLU A 348 33.86 13.32 -13.88
C GLU A 348 32.66 14.24 -14.16
N HIS A 349 32.41 15.24 -13.32
CA HIS A 349 31.22 16.09 -13.45
C HIS A 349 31.52 17.57 -13.24
N THR A 350 30.72 18.42 -13.89
CA THR A 350 30.73 19.86 -13.67
C THR A 350 29.52 20.28 -12.85
N PHE A 351 29.64 21.39 -12.12
CA PHE A 351 28.51 21.96 -11.38
C PHE A 351 27.33 22.30 -12.30
N GLY A 352 27.61 22.78 -13.52
CA GLY A 352 26.58 23.03 -14.53
C GLY A 352 25.83 21.77 -14.95
N TYR A 353 26.51 20.64 -15.07
CA TYR A 353 25.87 19.36 -15.38
C TYR A 353 24.99 18.86 -14.22
N LEU A 354 25.42 19.02 -12.97
CA LEU A 354 24.58 18.70 -11.81
C LEU A 354 23.26 19.48 -11.80
N ASN A 355 23.28 20.76 -12.17
CA ASN A 355 22.07 21.57 -12.26
C ASN A 355 21.13 21.06 -13.37
N LYS A 356 21.67 20.67 -14.53
CA LYS A 356 20.89 20.04 -15.60
C LYS A 356 20.23 18.72 -15.16
N LEU A 357 20.94 17.89 -14.40
CA LEU A 357 20.35 16.65 -13.85
C LEU A 357 19.20 16.97 -12.87
N LYS A 358 19.33 18.00 -12.04
CA LYS A 358 18.25 18.46 -11.15
C LYS A 358 17.05 19.00 -11.94
N GLU A 359 17.29 19.74 -13.01
CA GLU A 359 16.22 20.24 -13.91
C GLU A 359 15.50 19.09 -14.63
N LEU A 360 16.24 18.09 -15.10
CA LEU A 360 15.66 16.86 -15.64
C LEU A 360 14.79 16.17 -14.60
N GLY A 361 15.27 16.02 -13.36
CA GLY A 361 14.48 15.46 -12.25
C GLY A 361 13.17 16.23 -12.02
N LYS A 362 13.18 17.56 -12.09
CA LYS A 362 11.95 18.38 -12.01
C LYS A 362 11.01 18.14 -13.20
N THR A 363 11.56 17.98 -14.41
CA THR A 363 10.76 17.71 -15.62
C THR A 363 10.05 16.36 -15.52
N MET A 364 10.69 15.37 -14.89
CA MET A 364 10.14 14.02 -14.70
C MET A 364 9.04 13.93 -13.63
N GLN A 365 8.83 14.97 -12.82
CA GLN A 365 7.76 15.01 -11.81
C GLN A 365 6.39 15.40 -12.39
N VAL A 366 6.35 15.83 -13.66
CA VAL A 366 5.17 16.37 -14.34
C VAL A 366 4.35 15.26 -15.00
#